data_AF-A0A9E0MS87-F1
#
_entry.id   AF-A0A9E0MS87-F1
#
_cell.length_a   1.000
_cell.length_b   1.000
_cell.length_c   1.000
_cell.angle_alpha   90.00
_cell.angle_beta   90.00
_cell.angle_gamma   90.00
#
_symmetry.space_group_name_H-M   'P 1'
#
loop_
_entity.id
_entity.type
_entity.pdbx_description
1 polymer ?
#
loop_
_entity_poly.entity_id
_entity_poly.type
_entity_poly.pdbx_seq_one_letter_code
_entity_poly.pdbx_strand_id
1 'polypeptide(L)'
;MDSNLQEAFDHGMRISPKLPEGKKNFLIDIDGTICEDIPNEEPGRMATAVIYDGALAICNGWYAEGHIITFFTSRTEEHRAVTTEWLDRHGFKYHGILFGKPRGGNYHWIDNHIVRATRYDGKFTRFVERDAKIEAFEE
;
A
#
# COMPACT_ATOMS: atom_id res chain seq x y z
N MET A 1 -0.63 -13.95 10.56
CA MET A 1 -0.05 -12.60 10.69
C MET A 1 -0.12 -12.25 12.16
N ASP A 2 0.98 -12.39 12.89
CA ASP A 2 1.07 -11.77 14.22
C ASP A 2 1.38 -10.29 14.03
N SER A 3 0.33 -9.54 13.68
CA SER A 3 0.38 -8.09 13.74
C SER A 3 0.56 -7.72 15.22
N ASN A 4 1.61 -6.97 15.55
CA ASN A 4 1.86 -6.41 16.89
C ASN A 4 0.80 -5.33 17.26
N LEU A 5 -0.46 -5.64 17.08
CA LEU A 5 -1.58 -4.77 17.39
C LEU A 5 -1.71 -4.64 18.90
N GLN A 6 -1.94 -3.41 19.34
CA GLN A 6 -2.16 -3.08 20.74
C GLN A 6 -3.65 -2.96 21.00
N GLU A 7 -4.11 -3.56 22.10
CA GLU A 7 -5.48 -3.35 22.55
C GLU A 7 -5.73 -1.87 22.82
N ALA A 8 -6.93 -1.42 22.47
CA ALA A 8 -7.32 -0.03 22.63
C ALA A 8 -8.69 0.03 23.28
N PHE A 9 -8.88 1.06 24.11
CA PHE A 9 -10.11 1.31 24.86
C PHE A 9 -10.53 2.76 24.69
N ASP A 10 -11.83 2.99 24.66
CA ASP A 10 -12.45 4.31 24.70
C ASP A 10 -13.58 4.31 25.74
N HIS A 11 -13.54 5.24 26.69
CA HIS A 11 -14.46 5.29 27.84
C HIS A 11 -14.65 3.94 28.58
N GLY A 12 -13.59 3.14 28.68
CA GLY A 12 -13.61 1.81 29.32
C GLY A 12 -14.16 0.67 28.45
N MET A 13 -14.64 0.97 27.24
CA MET A 13 -15.09 -0.02 26.26
C MET A 13 -13.95 -0.40 25.31
N ARG A 14 -13.81 -1.68 24.99
CA ARG A 14 -12.82 -2.15 24.01
C ARG A 14 -13.20 -1.65 22.61
N ILE A 15 -12.24 -1.03 21.93
CA ILE A 15 -12.39 -0.57 20.53
C ILE A 15 -11.45 -1.35 19.61
N SER A 16 -11.51 -1.06 18.30
CA SER A 16 -10.59 -1.63 17.32
C SER A 16 -9.12 -1.41 17.75
N PRO A 17 -8.29 -2.48 17.71
CA PRO A 17 -6.91 -2.37 18.14
C PRO A 17 -6.11 -1.46 17.20
N LYS A 18 -5.01 -0.91 17.72
CA LYS A 18 -4.18 0.07 17.00
C LYS A 18 -2.79 -0.49 16.73
N LEU A 19 -2.12 0.09 15.73
CA LEU A 19 -0.69 -0.15 15.56
C LEU A 19 0.10 0.50 16.71
N PRO A 20 1.29 -0.03 17.04
CA PRO A 20 2.21 0.63 17.94
C PRO A 20 2.57 2.03 17.44
N GLU A 21 2.90 2.94 18.36
CA GLU A 21 3.29 4.30 18.03
C GLU A 21 4.40 4.35 16.97
N GLY A 22 4.25 5.28 16.02
CA GLY A 22 5.18 5.45 14.91
C GLY A 22 5.10 4.38 13.82
N LYS A 23 4.32 3.30 13.98
CA LYS A 23 4.12 2.29 12.92
C LYS A 23 2.94 2.65 12.02
N LYS A 24 3.09 2.31 10.74
CA LYS A 24 2.10 2.57 9.70
C LYS A 24 1.64 1.27 9.05
N ASN A 25 0.40 1.28 8.56
CA ASN A 25 -0.11 0.26 7.66
C ASN A 25 -0.09 0.85 6.24
N PHE A 26 0.81 0.35 5.40
CA PHE A 26 0.96 0.82 4.03
C PHE A 26 0.11 -0.03 3.08
N LEU A 27 -0.65 0.68 2.27
CA LEU A 27 -1.42 0.13 1.16
C LEU A 27 -0.84 0.68 -0.12
N ILE A 28 -0.01 -0.12 -0.78
CA ILE A 28 0.85 0.34 -1.88
C ILE A 28 0.31 -0.26 -3.17
N ASP A 29 0.03 0.59 -4.15
CA ASP A 29 -0.35 0.13 -5.48
C ASP A 29 0.83 -0.54 -6.19
N ILE A 30 0.56 -1.37 -7.19
CA ILE A 30 1.62 -2.08 -7.94
C ILE A 30 1.92 -1.33 -9.24
N ASP A 31 1.01 -1.47 -10.20
CA ASP A 31 1.14 -0.95 -11.55
C ASP A 31 1.14 0.58 -11.53
N GLY A 32 2.16 1.19 -12.15
CA GLY A 32 2.34 2.64 -12.16
C GLY A 32 2.82 3.24 -10.84
N THR A 33 3.15 2.42 -9.82
CA THR A 33 3.62 2.88 -8.51
C THR A 33 4.95 2.26 -8.08
N ILE A 34 5.10 0.93 -8.09
CA ILE A 34 6.39 0.26 -7.81
C ILE A 34 7.05 -0.29 -9.07
N CYS A 35 6.31 -0.36 -10.17
CA CYS A 35 6.77 -0.76 -11.48
C CYS A 35 6.01 -0.02 -12.57
N GLU A 36 6.34 -0.31 -13.83
CA GLU A 36 5.61 0.15 -15.01
C GLU A 36 4.09 0.01 -14.85
N ASP A 37 3.35 0.94 -15.46
CA ASP A 37 1.89 0.90 -15.50
C ASP A 37 1.42 -0.14 -16.53
N ILE A 38 0.94 -1.28 -16.02
CA ILE A 38 0.46 -2.40 -16.82
C ILE A 38 -1.06 -2.54 -16.63
N PRO A 39 -1.86 -2.38 -17.70
CA PRO A 39 -3.29 -2.62 -17.62
C PRO A 39 -3.60 -4.12 -17.50
N ASN A 40 -4.73 -4.46 -16.88
CA ASN A 40 -5.21 -5.85 -16.77
C ASN A 40 -5.42 -6.50 -18.14
N GLU A 41 -5.67 -5.71 -19.18
CA GLU A 41 -5.85 -6.15 -20.56
C GLU A 41 -4.54 -6.65 -21.21
N GLU A 42 -3.38 -6.41 -20.60
CA GLU A 42 -2.07 -6.84 -21.09
C GLU A 42 -1.30 -7.71 -20.08
N PRO A 43 -1.88 -8.85 -19.64
CA PRO A 43 -1.30 -9.66 -18.56
C PRO A 43 0.07 -10.26 -18.90
N GLY A 44 0.39 -10.41 -20.20
CA GLY A 44 1.69 -10.88 -20.66
C GLY A 44 2.86 -9.98 -20.26
N ARG A 45 2.61 -8.70 -19.97
CA ARG A 45 3.64 -7.73 -19.53
C ARG A 45 3.91 -7.79 -18.03
N MET A 46 2.98 -8.32 -17.23
CA MET A 46 3.07 -8.31 -15.76
C MET A 46 4.30 -9.05 -15.23
N ALA A 47 4.71 -10.13 -15.89
CA ALA A 47 5.83 -10.98 -15.46
C ALA A 47 7.21 -10.35 -15.66
N THR A 48 7.30 -9.31 -16.49
CA THR A 48 8.56 -8.65 -16.88
C THR A 48 8.53 -7.15 -16.64
N ALA A 49 7.51 -6.64 -15.92
CA ALA A 49 7.39 -5.22 -15.62
C ALA A 49 8.65 -4.71 -14.92
N VAL A 50 9.17 -3.58 -15.37
CA VAL A 50 10.39 -2.97 -14.82
C VAL A 50 10.06 -2.23 -13.53
N ILE A 51 10.87 -2.45 -12.49
CA ILE A 51 10.75 -1.77 -11.19
C ILE A 51 11.16 -0.32 -11.30
N TYR A 52 10.43 0.57 -10.64
CA TYR A 52 10.85 1.96 -10.49
C TYR A 52 12.00 2.10 -9.48
N ASP A 53 12.99 2.91 -9.84
CA ASP A 53 14.14 3.19 -9.01
C ASP A 53 13.73 3.62 -7.59
N GLY A 54 14.32 2.97 -6.59
CA GLY A 54 14.07 3.23 -5.17
C GLY A 54 12.87 2.50 -4.57
N ALA A 55 11.90 2.01 -5.36
CA ALA A 55 10.68 1.38 -4.86
C ALA A 55 10.99 0.16 -3.96
N LEU A 56 11.83 -0.75 -4.43
CA LEU A 56 12.24 -1.94 -3.67
C LEU A 56 12.94 -1.58 -2.36
N ALA A 57 13.93 -0.68 -2.43
CA ALA A 57 14.74 -0.30 -1.27
C ALA A 57 13.90 0.39 -0.19
N ILE A 58 12.98 1.28 -0.59
CA ILE A 58 12.13 2.03 0.36
C ILE A 58 11.06 1.12 0.96
N CYS A 59 10.37 0.30 0.16
CA CYS A 59 9.36 -0.64 0.68
C CYS A 59 9.98 -1.63 1.67
N ASN A 60 11.15 -2.20 1.32
CA ASN A 60 11.85 -3.12 2.21
C ASN A 60 12.43 -2.40 3.44
N GLY A 61 12.80 -1.13 3.33
CA GLY A 61 13.17 -0.28 4.46
C GLY A 61 12.02 -0.13 5.45
N TRP A 62 10.82 0.23 4.98
CA TRP A 62 9.62 0.32 5.81
C TRP A 62 9.27 -1.03 6.46
N TYR A 63 9.39 -2.13 5.72
CA TYR A 63 9.23 -3.47 6.27
C TYR A 63 10.21 -3.74 7.43
N ALA A 64 11.49 -3.44 7.23
CA ALA A 64 12.54 -3.64 8.25
C ALA A 64 12.34 -2.74 9.48
N GLU A 65 11.77 -1.54 9.28
CA GLU A 65 11.35 -0.64 10.36
C GLU A 65 10.11 -1.15 11.11
N GLY A 66 9.53 -2.28 10.72
CA GLY A 66 8.37 -2.89 11.37
C GLY A 66 7.04 -2.28 10.98
N HIS A 67 6.97 -1.59 9.83
CA HIS A 67 5.70 -1.20 9.23
C HIS A 67 5.03 -2.39 8.54
N ILE A 68 3.71 -2.34 8.45
CA ILE A 68 2.95 -3.35 7.70
C ILE A 68 2.89 -2.91 6.25
N ILE A 69 3.27 -3.81 5.35
CA ILE A 69 3.27 -3.58 3.90
C ILE A 69 2.23 -4.50 3.28
N THR A 70 1.21 -3.93 2.68
CA THR A 70 0.20 -4.66 1.89
C THR A 70 0.15 -4.05 0.51
N PHE A 71 0.41 -4.87 -0.52
CA PHE A 71 0.18 -4.42 -1.89
C PHE A 71 -1.32 -4.44 -2.19
N PHE A 72 -1.84 -3.38 -2.80
CA PHE A 72 -3.27 -3.21 -3.08
C PHE A 72 -3.47 -2.83 -4.54
N THR A 73 -3.84 -3.81 -5.36
CA THR A 73 -3.80 -3.73 -6.82
C THR A 73 -5.17 -3.94 -7.45
N SER A 74 -5.39 -3.31 -8.61
CA SER A 74 -6.58 -3.51 -9.44
C SER A 74 -6.51 -4.76 -10.32
N ARG A 75 -5.37 -5.45 -10.34
CA ARG A 75 -5.27 -6.80 -10.89
C ARG A 75 -6.32 -7.69 -10.25
N THR A 76 -6.98 -8.50 -11.07
CA THR A 76 -7.95 -9.50 -10.59
C THR A 76 -7.24 -10.69 -9.95
N GLU A 77 -7.99 -11.52 -9.22
CA GLU A 77 -7.50 -12.76 -8.62
C GLU A 77 -6.85 -13.71 -9.63
N GLU A 78 -7.28 -13.67 -10.90
CA GLU A 78 -6.71 -14.46 -12.00
C GLU A 78 -5.20 -14.18 -12.20
N HIS A 79 -4.74 -12.97 -11.83
CA HIS A 79 -3.35 -12.54 -11.95
C HIS A 79 -2.53 -12.77 -10.68
N ARG A 80 -3.09 -13.44 -9.67
CA ARG A 80 -2.41 -13.65 -8.38
C ARG A 80 -1.08 -14.37 -8.55
N ALA A 81 -1.04 -15.45 -9.33
CA ALA A 81 0.18 -16.26 -9.49
C ALA A 81 1.34 -15.43 -10.07
N VAL A 82 1.10 -14.75 -11.20
CA VAL A 82 2.13 -13.92 -11.85
C VAL A 82 2.56 -12.73 -10.97
N THR A 83 1.63 -12.15 -10.21
CA THR A 83 1.92 -11.00 -9.33
C THR A 83 2.77 -11.42 -8.14
N THR A 84 2.41 -12.51 -7.46
CA THR A 84 3.18 -13.06 -6.34
C THR A 84 4.57 -13.47 -6.80
N GLU A 85 4.68 -14.21 -7.91
CA GLU A 85 5.97 -14.64 -8.45
C GLU A 85 6.87 -13.44 -8.79
N TRP A 86 6.31 -12.40 -9.41
CA TRP A 86 7.05 -11.18 -9.73
C TRP A 86 7.56 -10.48 -8.46
N LEU A 87 6.70 -10.29 -7.45
CA LEU A 87 7.10 -9.66 -6.18
C LEU A 87 8.20 -10.45 -5.47
N ASP A 88 8.07 -11.77 -5.40
CA ASP A 88 9.03 -12.67 -4.77
C ASP A 88 10.36 -12.71 -5.52
N ARG A 89 10.32 -12.83 -6.84
CA ARG A 89 11.51 -12.84 -7.72
C ARG A 89 12.33 -11.56 -7.54
N HIS A 90 11.66 -10.43 -7.41
CA HIS A 90 12.31 -9.14 -7.22
C HIS A 90 12.65 -8.82 -5.76
N GLY A 91 12.24 -9.66 -4.81
CA GLY A 91 12.64 -9.58 -3.41
C GLY A 91 11.88 -8.54 -2.59
N PHE A 92 10.67 -8.16 -2.99
CA PHE A 92 9.81 -7.32 -2.16
C PHE A 92 9.44 -8.04 -0.86
N LYS A 93 9.54 -7.35 0.27
CA LYS A 93 9.09 -7.82 1.58
C LYS A 93 7.72 -7.24 1.87
N TYR A 94 6.74 -8.11 2.06
CA TYR A 94 5.36 -7.70 2.30
C TYR A 94 4.66 -8.68 3.24
N HIS A 95 3.54 -8.23 3.79
CA HIS A 95 2.71 -9.01 4.67
C HIS A 95 1.51 -9.59 3.91
N GLY A 96 0.92 -8.83 2.98
CA GLY A 96 -0.23 -9.29 2.20
C GLY A 96 -0.35 -8.63 0.84
N ILE A 97 -1.28 -9.17 0.04
CA ILE A 97 -1.70 -8.60 -1.24
C ILE A 97 -3.23 -8.64 -1.30
N LEU A 98 -3.84 -7.50 -1.59
CA LEU A 98 -5.26 -7.33 -1.84
C LEU A 98 -5.48 -7.07 -3.33
N PHE A 99 -6.22 -7.96 -3.98
CA PHE A 99 -6.56 -7.89 -5.40
C PHE A 99 -7.97 -7.32 -5.58
N GLY A 100 -8.30 -6.94 -6.81
CA GLY A 100 -9.65 -6.46 -7.16
C GLY A 100 -9.97 -5.05 -6.66
N LYS A 101 -8.96 -4.21 -6.41
CA LYS A 101 -9.14 -2.77 -6.18
C LYS A 101 -9.97 -2.17 -7.33
N PRO A 102 -10.99 -1.34 -7.06
CA PRO A 102 -11.75 -0.67 -8.11
C PRO A 102 -10.86 0.12 -9.07
N ARG A 103 -11.15 0.03 -10.37
CA ARG A 103 -10.38 0.69 -11.44
C ARG A 103 -10.90 2.11 -11.69
N GLY A 104 -10.04 2.97 -12.26
CA GLY A 104 -10.42 4.31 -12.71
C GLY A 104 -9.88 5.48 -11.89
N GLY A 105 -9.15 5.21 -10.80
CA GLY A 105 -8.60 6.28 -9.96
C GLY A 105 -9.67 7.04 -9.18
N ASN A 106 -9.40 8.31 -8.86
CA ASN A 106 -10.28 9.21 -8.10
C ASN A 106 -10.82 8.58 -6.79
N TYR A 107 -9.90 8.05 -5.98
CA TYR A 107 -10.25 7.39 -4.74
C TYR A 107 -10.46 8.41 -3.61
N HIS A 108 -11.54 8.23 -2.86
CA HIS A 108 -11.78 8.93 -1.60
C HIS A 108 -11.84 7.89 -0.48
N TRP A 109 -10.86 7.88 0.42
CA TRP A 109 -10.83 6.97 1.56
C TRP A 109 -11.54 7.62 2.75
N ILE A 110 -12.61 6.99 3.22
CA ILE A 110 -13.34 7.41 4.42
C ILE A 110 -13.11 6.34 5.51
N ASP A 111 -12.59 6.77 6.66
CA ASP A 111 -12.27 5.90 7.78
C ASP A 111 -12.46 6.66 9.10
N ASN A 112 -12.86 5.97 10.16
CA ASN A 112 -12.89 6.54 11.51
C ASN A 112 -11.49 6.57 12.16
N HIS A 113 -10.51 5.90 11.56
CA HIS A 113 -9.10 6.02 11.90
C HIS A 113 -8.40 7.07 11.05
N ILE A 114 -7.25 7.55 11.53
CA ILE A 114 -6.43 8.49 10.78
C ILE A 114 -5.91 7.81 9.51
N VAL A 115 -6.31 8.35 8.36
CA VAL A 115 -5.77 7.98 7.06
C VAL A 115 -4.85 9.07 6.52
N ARG A 116 -3.86 8.66 5.73
CA ARG A 116 -2.94 9.54 5.03
C ARG A 116 -2.94 9.13 3.56
N ALA A 117 -3.16 10.08 2.68
CA ALA A 117 -3.06 9.87 1.24
C ALA A 117 -1.71 10.39 0.74
N THR A 118 -1.05 9.64 -0.13
CA THR A 118 0.14 10.08 -0.85
C THR A 118 -0.04 9.73 -2.31
N ARG A 119 0.09 10.73 -3.18
CA ARG A 119 0.05 10.53 -4.62
C ARG A 119 1.48 10.30 -5.11
N TYR A 120 1.71 9.19 -5.81
CA TYR A 120 2.96 8.97 -6.54
C TYR A 120 2.95 9.80 -7.83
N ASP A 121 4.05 10.50 -8.11
CA ASP A 121 4.21 11.38 -9.27
C ASP A 121 5.44 11.04 -10.13
N GLY A 122 6.07 9.88 -9.90
CA GLY A 122 7.15 9.35 -10.75
C GLY A 122 8.51 9.17 -10.07
N LYS A 123 8.67 9.53 -8.79
CA LYS A 123 9.90 9.25 -8.03
C LYS A 123 9.62 8.65 -6.67
N PHE A 124 10.09 7.43 -6.44
CA PHE A 124 9.94 6.75 -5.16
C PHE A 124 11.07 7.24 -4.23
N THR A 125 10.79 8.26 -3.44
CA THR A 125 11.77 8.91 -2.53
C THR A 125 11.26 8.89 -1.09
N ARG A 126 12.07 9.37 -0.15
CA ARG A 126 11.63 9.53 1.24
C ARG A 126 10.50 10.56 1.32
N PHE A 127 9.55 10.31 2.21
CA PHE A 127 8.46 11.25 2.44
C PHE A 127 8.96 12.60 2.94
N VAL A 128 8.25 13.63 2.49
CA VAL A 128 8.41 15.02 2.91
C VAL A 128 7.05 15.57 3.28
N GLU A 129 7.00 16.46 4.25
CA GLU A 129 5.75 17.11 4.67
C GLU A 129 5.43 18.29 3.74
N ARG A 130 4.15 18.43 3.39
CA ARG A 130 3.61 19.46 2.50
C ARG A 130 2.19 19.82 2.92
N ASP A 131 1.84 21.10 2.85
CA ASP A 131 0.46 21.56 3.01
C ASP A 131 -0.35 21.29 1.74
N ALA A 132 -1.57 20.78 1.91
CA ALA A 132 -2.51 20.52 0.81
C ALA A 132 -3.94 20.81 1.26
N LYS A 133 -4.79 21.26 0.32
CA LYS A 133 -6.23 21.34 0.55
C LYS A 133 -6.83 19.93 0.46
N ILE A 134 -7.69 19.61 1.42
CA ILE A 134 -8.41 18.33 1.49
C ILE A 134 -9.91 18.58 1.57
N GLU A 135 -10.68 17.58 1.18
CA GLU A 135 -12.10 17.50 1.52
C GLU A 135 -12.25 16.84 2.89
N ALA A 136 -13.08 17.42 3.76
CA ALA A 136 -13.34 16.93 5.11
C ALA A 136 -14.81 17.15 5.46
N PHE A 137 -15.32 16.38 6.42
CA PHE A 137 -16.66 16.59 6.95
C PHE A 137 -16.73 17.90 7.75
N GLU A 138 -17.90 18.53 7.76
CA GLU A 138 -18.18 19.64 8.68
C GLU A 138 -18.22 19.14 10.13
N GLU A 139 -17.86 20.02 11.07
CA GLU A 139 -17.87 19.74 12.52
C GLU A 139 -19.27 19.77 13.13
#